data_AF-A0A9E5XDB0-F1
#
_entry.id   AF-A0A9E5XDB0-F1
#
_cell.length_a   1.000
_cell.length_b   1.000
_cell.length_c   1.000
_cell.angle_alpha   90.00
_cell.angle_beta   90.00
_cell.angle_gamma   90.00
#
_symmetry.space_group_name_H-M   'P 1'
#
loop_
_entity.id
_entity.type
_entity.pdbx_description
1 polymer ?
#
loop_
_entity_poly.entity_id
_entity_poly.type
_entity_poly.pdbx_seq_one_letter_code
_entity_poly.pdbx_strand_id
1 'polypeptide(L)'
;MGFLKRLKKSPKEAAETTEDATRPEAEEIPAADAESAPDEAGETVEVSAEPAQPSPPPGGYRKVHVGRGMKGWGTGLVIQPEPGRDLIYSVTGGGIHPVAQRIADLTGGRPFDGFKSKAGFNEIAVAVIDCGGTARIGVYPMKGVLTVDVHGASPSGPLARFITEENFVSGVSVDDISLIED
;
A
#
# COMPACT_ATOMS: atom_id res chain seq x y z
N MET A 1 -14.02 -49.94 33.29
CA MET A 1 -13.76 -51.37 32.96
C MET A 1 -13.61 -51.54 31.45
N GLY A 2 -12.53 -52.19 31.00
CA GLY A 2 -12.22 -52.58 29.60
C GLY A 2 -11.37 -51.52 28.86
N PHE A 3 -10.04 -51.57 28.70
CA PHE A 3 -9.01 -52.63 28.52
C PHE A 3 -8.99 -53.32 27.15
N LEU A 4 -7.79 -53.29 26.51
CA LEU A 4 -7.25 -54.00 25.33
C LEU A 4 -7.51 -53.36 23.94
N LYS A 5 -6.56 -53.26 22.99
CA LYS A 5 -5.20 -53.81 22.86
C LYS A 5 -4.41 -53.11 21.73
N ARG A 6 -3.11 -52.91 21.98
CA ARG A 6 -1.95 -52.74 21.07
C ARG A 6 -2.13 -53.10 19.58
N LEU A 7 -1.42 -52.39 18.70
CA LEU A 7 -0.43 -53.02 17.81
C LEU A 7 0.77 -52.10 17.51
N LYS A 8 1.97 -52.67 17.62
CA LYS A 8 3.29 -52.12 17.28
C LYS A 8 3.58 -52.35 15.79
N LYS A 9 4.30 -51.43 15.14
CA LYS A 9 5.39 -51.76 14.21
C LYS A 9 6.32 -50.55 13.98
N SER A 10 7.61 -50.81 14.07
CA SER A 10 8.76 -49.88 13.94
C SER A 10 9.28 -49.85 12.48
N PRO A 11 10.50 -49.31 12.16
CA PRO A 11 10.71 -48.24 11.17
C PRO A 11 11.43 -48.73 9.89
N LYS A 12 11.56 -47.85 8.87
CA LYS A 12 12.54 -47.99 7.77
C LYS A 12 12.66 -46.62 7.05
N GLU A 13 13.74 -45.86 7.23
CA GLU A 13 15.01 -45.86 6.47
C GLU A 13 14.89 -45.25 5.05
N ALA A 14 15.64 -44.17 4.81
CA ALA A 14 16.18 -43.61 3.54
C ALA A 14 16.26 -42.07 3.71
N ALA A 15 17.33 -41.35 3.38
CA ALA A 15 18.66 -41.68 2.87
C ALA A 15 19.55 -40.45 3.15
N GLU A 16 20.83 -40.70 3.48
CA GLU A 16 21.89 -39.70 3.39
C GLU A 16 22.16 -39.36 1.92
N THR A 17 22.46 -38.11 1.63
CA THR A 17 23.27 -37.76 0.45
C THR A 17 24.13 -36.56 0.82
N THR A 18 25.42 -36.81 0.75
CA THR A 18 26.56 -35.94 0.99
C THR A 18 26.62 -34.82 -0.06
N GLU A 19 26.73 -33.57 0.37
CA GLU A 19 27.15 -32.45 -0.48
C GLU A 19 28.63 -32.15 -0.21
N ASP A 20 29.44 -32.51 -1.20
CA ASP A 20 30.82 -32.08 -1.40
C ASP A 20 30.79 -30.84 -2.29
N ALA A 21 31.33 -29.72 -1.82
CA ALA A 21 31.67 -28.57 -2.66
C ALA A 21 32.69 -27.68 -1.96
N THR A 22 33.96 -28.02 -2.17
CA THR A 22 35.12 -27.16 -2.00
C THR A 22 34.89 -25.80 -2.68
N ARG A 23 35.05 -24.70 -1.94
CA ARG A 23 35.07 -23.34 -2.48
C ARG A 23 36.50 -22.79 -2.38
N PRO A 24 37.08 -22.27 -3.48
CA PRO A 24 38.47 -21.82 -3.50
C PRO A 24 38.67 -20.46 -2.81
N GLU A 25 39.92 -20.28 -2.41
CA GLU A 25 40.57 -19.12 -1.79
C GLU A 25 40.26 -17.80 -2.48
N ALA A 26 40.03 -16.76 -1.66
CA ALA A 26 39.95 -15.37 -2.12
C ALA A 26 41.37 -14.80 -2.21
N GLU A 27 41.73 -14.45 -3.44
CA GLU A 27 43.00 -13.85 -3.84
C GLU A 27 43.15 -12.43 -3.26
N GLU A 28 44.30 -12.19 -2.62
CA GLU A 28 44.77 -10.88 -2.16
C GLU A 28 45.00 -9.93 -3.34
N ILE A 29 44.53 -8.69 -3.21
CA ILE A 29 44.91 -7.57 -4.08
C ILE A 29 45.70 -6.54 -3.26
N PRO A 30 46.87 -6.09 -3.74
CA PRO A 30 47.84 -5.34 -2.94
C PRO A 30 47.47 -3.86 -2.75
N ALA A 31 47.96 -3.33 -1.63
CA ALA A 31 47.99 -1.92 -1.30
C ALA A 31 48.88 -1.13 -2.28
N ALA A 32 48.40 0.06 -2.66
CA ALA A 32 49.22 1.11 -3.25
C ALA A 32 48.89 2.43 -2.53
N ASP A 33 49.91 2.93 -1.83
CA ASP A 33 49.98 4.20 -1.12
C ASP A 33 50.02 5.42 -2.07
N ALA A 34 49.51 6.55 -1.54
CA ALA A 34 49.91 7.97 -1.71
C ALA A 34 50.11 8.55 -3.14
N GLU A 35 49.71 9.79 -3.46
CA GLU A 35 49.85 11.04 -2.72
C GLU A 35 49.07 12.15 -3.48
N SER A 36 49.00 13.33 -2.86
CA SER A 36 48.80 14.68 -3.46
C SER A 36 47.40 15.32 -3.37
N ALA A 37 47.20 16.10 -2.31
CA ALA A 37 46.49 17.40 -2.35
C ALA A 37 47.45 18.47 -2.95
N PRO A 38 47.06 19.72 -3.33
CA PRO A 38 45.91 20.49 -2.82
C PRO A 38 45.18 21.46 -3.81
N ASP A 39 44.22 22.18 -3.22
CA ASP A 39 43.79 23.58 -3.46
C ASP A 39 42.72 23.98 -4.51
N GLU A 40 41.76 24.72 -3.97
CA GLU A 40 40.91 25.80 -4.53
C GLU A 40 40.14 25.58 -5.84
N ALA A 41 38.81 25.56 -5.73
CA ALA A 41 37.93 26.68 -6.12
C ALA A 41 36.48 26.18 -6.11
N GLY A 42 35.57 27.03 -5.64
CA GLY A 42 34.17 26.68 -5.42
C GLY A 42 33.40 26.24 -6.67
N GLU A 43 32.43 25.37 -6.45
CA GLU A 43 31.13 25.49 -7.11
C GLU A 43 30.08 24.98 -6.13
N THR A 44 29.28 25.92 -5.63
CA THR A 44 27.99 25.63 -5.02
C THR A 44 27.03 25.07 -6.08
N VAL A 45 25.94 24.44 -5.58
CA VAL A 45 24.73 23.99 -6.30
C VAL A 45 24.94 22.62 -6.98
N GLU A 46 24.31 21.53 -6.53
CA GLU A 46 22.89 21.26 -6.76
C GLU A 46 22.14 20.88 -5.47
N VAL A 47 21.29 21.79 -5.01
CA VAL A 47 20.09 21.41 -4.25
C VAL A 47 19.33 20.48 -5.18
N SER A 48 19.37 19.18 -4.89
CA SER A 48 18.46 18.20 -5.48
C SER A 48 17.05 18.77 -5.32
N ALA A 49 16.48 19.21 -6.44
CA ALA A 49 15.14 19.77 -6.47
C ALA A 49 14.22 18.81 -5.71
N GLU A 50 13.62 19.30 -4.63
CA GLU A 50 12.42 18.69 -4.06
C GLU A 50 11.53 18.32 -5.24
N PRO A 51 11.08 17.05 -5.37
CA PRO A 51 10.28 16.66 -6.52
C PRO A 51 9.13 17.64 -6.63
N ALA A 52 9.09 18.37 -7.73
CA ALA A 52 8.15 19.46 -7.96
C ALA A 52 6.74 18.94 -7.64
N GLN A 53 6.21 19.34 -6.48
CA GLN A 53 4.91 18.88 -6.02
C GLN A 53 3.90 19.28 -7.10
N PRO A 54 3.07 18.36 -7.62
CA PRO A 54 2.11 18.68 -8.66
C PRO A 54 1.24 19.85 -8.19
N SER A 55 1.18 20.91 -8.99
CA SER A 55 0.42 22.11 -8.64
C SER A 55 -1.06 21.76 -8.44
N PRO A 56 -1.72 22.27 -7.38
CA PRO A 56 -3.12 21.96 -7.12
C PRO A 56 -4.01 22.44 -8.28
N PRO A 57 -5.20 21.82 -8.48
CA PRO A 57 -6.13 22.23 -9.51
C PRO A 57 -6.58 23.69 -9.31
N PRO A 58 -7.01 24.39 -10.38
CA PRO A 58 -7.37 25.82 -10.31
C PRO A 58 -8.53 26.18 -9.36
N GLY A 59 -9.26 25.18 -8.86
CA GLY A 59 -10.30 25.33 -7.82
C GLY A 59 -9.91 24.84 -6.43
N GLY A 60 -8.65 24.44 -6.22
CA GLY A 60 -8.17 23.83 -4.98
C GLY A 60 -8.72 22.43 -4.71
N TYR A 61 -8.25 21.81 -3.63
CA TYR A 61 -8.78 20.53 -3.16
C TYR A 61 -9.96 20.74 -2.20
N ARG A 62 -10.99 19.90 -2.35
CA ARG A 62 -12.19 19.91 -1.50
C ARG A 62 -12.27 18.65 -0.65
N LYS A 63 -12.95 18.76 0.49
CA LYS A 63 -13.25 17.63 1.38
C LYS A 63 -14.49 16.88 0.88
N VAL A 64 -14.43 15.56 0.90
CA VAL A 64 -15.60 14.71 0.68
C VAL A 64 -15.78 13.75 1.85
N HIS A 65 -17.04 13.47 2.18
CA HIS A 65 -17.40 12.37 3.05
C HIS A 65 -17.75 11.16 2.20
N VAL A 66 -17.18 10.01 2.57
CA VAL A 66 -17.51 8.71 2.00
C VAL A 66 -18.11 7.86 3.10
N GLY A 67 -19.42 7.71 3.08
CA GLY A 67 -20.14 6.86 4.03
C GLY A 67 -19.95 5.37 3.73
N ARG A 68 -20.24 4.52 4.71
CA ARG A 68 -20.38 3.08 4.47
C ARG A 68 -21.63 2.82 3.63
N GLY A 69 -21.55 1.88 2.70
CA GLY A 69 -22.77 1.39 2.04
C GLY A 69 -23.55 0.42 2.92
N MET A 70 -24.73 0.00 2.45
CA MET A 70 -25.68 -0.82 3.22
C MET A 70 -25.09 -2.10 3.84
N LYS A 71 -24.19 -2.77 3.11
CA LYS A 71 -23.51 -4.01 3.56
C LYS A 71 -22.06 -3.77 4.00
N GLY A 72 -21.71 -2.51 4.20
CA GLY A 72 -20.39 -2.03 4.54
C GLY A 72 -20.12 -1.96 6.04
N TRP A 73 -18.84 -1.77 6.35
CA TRP A 73 -18.29 -1.57 7.68
C TRP A 73 -17.66 -0.18 7.80
N GLY A 74 -17.58 0.35 9.02
CA GLY A 74 -17.01 1.67 9.33
C GLY A 74 -18.07 2.76 9.49
N THR A 75 -17.65 3.91 10.02
CA THR A 75 -18.53 5.08 10.24
C THR A 75 -18.56 6.04 9.04
N GLY A 76 -17.55 5.96 8.17
CA GLY A 76 -17.34 6.83 7.03
C GLY A 76 -16.00 7.55 7.11
N LEU A 77 -15.45 7.95 5.96
CA LEU A 77 -14.16 8.61 5.86
C LEU A 77 -14.30 10.01 5.29
N VAL A 78 -13.53 10.95 5.83
CA VAL A 78 -13.33 12.26 5.20
C VAL A 78 -12.05 12.20 4.39
N ILE A 79 -12.15 12.48 3.09
CA ILE A 79 -11.03 12.46 2.17
C ILE A 79 -10.77 13.89 1.71
N GLN A 80 -9.54 14.33 1.90
CA GLN A 80 -9.04 15.61 1.41
C GLN A 80 -7.69 15.38 0.75
N PRO A 81 -7.59 15.50 -0.57
CA PRO A 81 -6.31 15.48 -1.25
C PRO A 81 -5.44 16.67 -0.86
N GLU A 82 -4.13 16.46 -0.92
CA GLU A 82 -3.11 17.49 -0.66
C GLU A 82 -2.12 17.55 -1.83
N PRO A 83 -1.41 18.67 -2.04
CA PRO A 83 -0.34 18.71 -3.04
C PRO A 83 0.68 17.59 -2.80
N GLY A 84 0.94 16.79 -3.83
CA GLY A 84 1.81 15.61 -3.73
C GLY A 84 1.14 14.34 -3.19
N ARG A 85 -0.03 14.44 -2.56
CA ARG A 85 -0.87 13.33 -2.10
C ARG A 85 -2.28 13.47 -2.66
N ASP A 86 -2.37 13.47 -3.98
CA ASP A 86 -3.59 13.77 -4.71
C ASP A 86 -4.13 12.60 -5.56
N LEU A 87 -3.47 11.44 -5.50
CA LEU A 87 -3.91 10.28 -6.27
C LEU A 87 -5.10 9.58 -5.60
N ILE A 88 -6.16 9.41 -6.38
CA ILE A 88 -7.30 8.55 -6.06
C ILE A 88 -7.03 7.18 -6.70
N TYR A 89 -6.48 6.26 -5.90
CA TYR A 89 -5.85 5.04 -6.39
C TYR A 89 -6.87 3.92 -6.56
N SER A 90 -7.21 3.59 -7.81
CA SER A 90 -8.21 2.58 -8.17
C SER A 90 -7.57 1.21 -8.38
N VAL A 91 -7.95 0.22 -7.57
CA VAL A 91 -7.53 -1.19 -7.63
C VAL A 91 -8.75 -2.11 -7.59
N THR A 92 -9.66 -1.89 -8.53
CA THR A 92 -10.89 -2.67 -8.68
C THR A 92 -10.87 -3.63 -9.87
N GLY A 93 -9.87 -3.50 -10.75
CA GLY A 93 -9.84 -4.19 -12.05
C GLY A 93 -10.70 -3.44 -13.09
N GLY A 94 -10.30 -3.50 -14.36
CA GLY A 94 -11.06 -2.88 -15.45
C GLY A 94 -10.88 -1.37 -15.66
N GLY A 95 -10.00 -0.70 -14.91
CA GLY A 95 -9.70 0.73 -15.06
C GLY A 95 -9.97 1.55 -13.80
N ILE A 96 -10.39 2.80 -14.01
CA ILE A 96 -10.84 3.68 -12.93
C ILE A 96 -12.28 3.33 -12.56
N HIS A 97 -12.50 2.91 -11.32
CA HIS A 97 -13.83 2.60 -10.81
C HIS A 97 -14.71 3.86 -10.71
N PRO A 98 -16.04 3.79 -10.91
CA PRO A 98 -16.93 4.93 -10.73
C PRO A 98 -16.84 5.61 -9.36
N VAL A 99 -16.61 4.84 -8.29
CA VAL A 99 -16.37 5.38 -6.94
C VAL A 99 -15.09 6.21 -6.89
N ALA A 100 -13.99 5.72 -7.48
CA ALA A 100 -12.73 6.46 -7.55
C ALA A 100 -12.89 7.73 -8.41
N GLN A 101 -13.57 7.61 -9.56
CA GLN A 101 -13.85 8.77 -10.41
C GLN A 101 -14.69 9.82 -9.68
N ARG A 102 -15.73 9.40 -8.97
CA ARG A 102 -16.60 10.30 -8.21
C ARG A 102 -15.83 11.05 -7.11
N ILE A 103 -14.98 10.35 -6.36
CA ILE A 103 -14.12 10.99 -5.35
C ILE A 103 -13.18 12.00 -6.03
N ALA A 104 -12.55 11.64 -7.15
CA ALA A 104 -11.68 12.54 -7.90
C ALA A 104 -12.42 13.80 -8.37
N ASP A 105 -13.59 13.65 -8.97
CA ASP A 105 -14.39 14.77 -9.50
C ASP A 105 -14.81 15.77 -8.40
N LEU A 106 -15.16 15.24 -7.22
CA LEU A 106 -15.59 16.07 -6.10
C LEU A 106 -14.39 16.69 -5.37
N THR A 107 -13.34 15.93 -5.12
CA THR A 107 -12.18 16.43 -4.36
C THR A 107 -11.22 17.27 -5.17
N GLY A 108 -11.19 17.12 -6.50
CA GLY A 108 -10.15 17.66 -7.37
C GLY A 108 -8.89 16.78 -7.45
N GLY A 109 -8.89 15.60 -6.82
CA GLY A 109 -7.80 14.63 -6.94
C GLY A 109 -7.68 14.01 -8.33
N ARG A 110 -6.55 13.36 -8.61
CA ARG A 110 -6.29 12.70 -9.90
C ARG A 110 -6.64 11.21 -9.82
N PRO A 111 -7.55 10.69 -10.67
CA PRO A 111 -7.83 9.27 -10.72
C PRO A 111 -6.60 8.52 -11.26
N PHE A 112 -6.21 7.44 -10.59
CA PHE A 112 -5.04 6.65 -10.96
C PHE A 112 -5.37 5.16 -10.99
N ASP A 113 -5.02 4.48 -12.08
CA ASP A 113 -5.22 3.04 -12.23
C ASP A 113 -4.00 2.29 -11.65
N GLY A 114 -4.20 1.73 -10.46
CA GLY A 114 -3.16 1.03 -9.71
C GLY A 114 -2.81 -0.36 -10.25
N PHE A 115 -3.53 -0.87 -11.25
CA PHE A 115 -3.17 -2.09 -11.98
C PHE A 115 -2.28 -1.79 -13.19
N LYS A 116 -2.47 -0.64 -13.85
CA LYS A 116 -1.67 -0.24 -15.02
C LYS A 116 -0.32 0.34 -14.66
N SER A 117 -0.26 1.09 -13.56
CA SER A 117 0.97 1.70 -13.06
C SER A 117 1.02 1.66 -11.54
N LYS A 118 2.18 1.99 -10.97
CA LYS A 118 2.40 2.02 -9.52
C LYS A 118 2.73 3.46 -9.09
N ALA A 119 2.23 3.83 -7.93
CA ALA A 119 2.60 5.06 -7.23
C ALA A 119 3.08 4.72 -5.82
N GLY A 120 3.84 5.61 -5.20
CA GLY A 120 4.20 5.51 -3.80
C GLY A 120 2.97 5.67 -2.90
N PHE A 121 2.95 4.98 -1.75
CA PHE A 121 1.84 5.11 -0.79
C PHE A 121 1.66 6.54 -0.27
N ASN A 122 2.73 7.34 -0.24
CA ASN A 122 2.71 8.73 0.19
C ASN A 122 2.04 9.66 -0.83
N GLU A 123 1.89 9.24 -2.09
CA GLU A 123 1.23 10.01 -3.14
C GLU A 123 -0.29 9.76 -3.20
N ILE A 124 -0.76 8.75 -2.46
CA ILE A 124 -2.15 8.28 -2.50
C ILE A 124 -2.96 8.97 -1.41
N ALA A 125 -3.95 9.77 -1.82
CA ALA A 125 -4.94 10.35 -0.92
C ALA A 125 -5.85 9.25 -0.34
N VAL A 126 -6.33 8.38 -1.23
CA VAL A 126 -7.21 7.25 -0.88
C VAL A 126 -7.03 6.11 -1.88
N ALA A 127 -7.08 4.88 -1.39
CA ALA A 127 -7.14 3.66 -2.20
C ALA A 127 -8.58 3.17 -2.29
N VAL A 128 -9.12 3.11 -3.51
CA VAL A 128 -10.41 2.49 -3.84
C VAL A 128 -10.15 1.09 -4.34
N ILE A 129 -10.59 0.08 -3.61
CA ILE A 129 -10.31 -1.33 -3.89
C ILE A 129 -11.60 -2.12 -4.09
N ASP A 130 -11.49 -3.27 -4.75
CA ASP A 130 -12.52 -4.31 -4.76
C ASP A 130 -11.92 -5.57 -4.15
N CYS A 131 -12.12 -5.78 -2.84
CA CYS A 131 -11.46 -6.89 -2.15
C CYS A 131 -12.33 -7.51 -1.05
N GLY A 132 -13.08 -8.57 -1.39
CA GLY A 132 -13.76 -9.41 -0.40
C GLY A 132 -12.85 -10.27 0.50
N GLY A 133 -11.54 -10.04 0.50
CA GLY A 133 -10.56 -10.76 1.32
C GLY A 133 -9.79 -9.82 2.25
N THR A 134 -8.85 -10.36 3.03
CA THR A 134 -8.22 -9.60 4.13
C THR A 134 -6.93 -8.88 3.75
N ALA A 135 -6.37 -9.16 2.57
CA ALA A 135 -5.05 -8.65 2.18
C ALA A 135 -5.07 -7.15 1.86
N ARG A 136 -5.80 -6.73 0.82
CA ARG A 136 -5.79 -5.31 0.38
C ARG A 136 -6.46 -4.40 1.40
N ILE A 137 -7.57 -4.85 2.01
CA ILE A 137 -8.26 -4.09 3.05
C ILE A 137 -7.36 -3.79 4.27
N GLY A 138 -6.30 -4.59 4.49
CA GLY A 138 -5.36 -4.40 5.61
C GLY A 138 -4.01 -3.76 5.24
N VAL A 139 -3.50 -3.99 4.03
CA VAL A 139 -2.18 -3.45 3.61
C VAL A 139 -2.20 -1.94 3.45
N TYR A 140 -3.24 -1.36 2.86
CA TYR A 140 -3.32 0.09 2.67
C TYR A 140 -3.44 0.84 4.02
N PRO A 141 -4.33 0.44 4.96
CA PRO A 141 -4.36 1.02 6.29
C PRO A 141 -3.05 0.87 7.06
N MET A 142 -2.38 -0.29 6.96
CA MET A 142 -1.05 -0.49 7.56
C MET A 142 0.00 0.49 7.01
N LYS A 143 -0.13 0.91 5.76
CA LYS A 143 0.75 1.90 5.10
C LYS A 143 0.29 3.34 5.31
N GLY A 144 -0.73 3.59 6.12
CA GLY A 144 -1.25 4.94 6.40
C GLY A 144 -2.10 5.53 5.27
N VAL A 145 -2.61 4.69 4.36
CA VAL A 145 -3.44 5.10 3.24
C VAL A 145 -4.91 4.86 3.57
N LEU A 146 -5.72 5.91 3.46
CA LEU A 146 -7.18 5.81 3.59
C LEU A 146 -7.71 4.82 2.56
N THR A 147 -8.61 3.95 2.96
CA THR A 147 -9.04 2.83 2.13
C THR A 147 -10.55 2.74 2.04
N VAL A 148 -11.04 2.72 0.82
CA VAL A 148 -12.45 2.57 0.47
C VAL A 148 -12.60 1.25 -0.28
N ASP A 149 -13.34 0.31 0.28
CA ASP A 149 -13.67 -0.93 -0.41
C ASP A 149 -15.09 -0.84 -0.99
N VAL A 150 -15.22 -1.12 -2.29
CA VAL A 150 -16.54 -1.21 -2.94
C VAL A 150 -17.23 -2.53 -2.59
N HIS A 151 -16.46 -3.53 -2.15
CA HIS A 151 -16.98 -4.75 -1.59
C HIS A 151 -17.38 -4.55 -0.11
N GLY A 152 -18.47 -5.19 0.33
CA GLY A 152 -18.90 -5.16 1.73
C GLY A 152 -18.06 -6.09 2.61
N ALA A 153 -16.83 -5.67 2.92
CA ALA A 153 -15.89 -6.42 3.74
C ALA A 153 -15.80 -5.87 5.17
N SER A 154 -15.62 -6.76 6.15
CA SER A 154 -15.33 -6.39 7.54
C SER A 154 -13.91 -6.81 7.91
N PRO A 155 -13.23 -6.06 8.81
CA PRO A 155 -11.88 -6.38 9.25
C PRO A 155 -11.78 -7.81 9.78
N SER A 156 -10.83 -8.58 9.26
CA SER A 156 -10.54 -9.94 9.73
C SER A 156 -9.09 -10.35 9.43
N GLY A 157 -8.62 -11.41 10.11
CA GLY A 157 -7.26 -11.93 9.94
C GLY A 157 -6.16 -11.08 10.60
N PRO A 158 -4.88 -11.37 10.33
CA PRO A 158 -3.73 -10.76 11.01
C PRO A 158 -3.59 -9.25 10.82
N LEU A 159 -4.17 -8.71 9.74
CA LEU A 159 -4.09 -7.31 9.39
C LEU A 159 -5.22 -6.46 9.98
N ALA A 160 -6.25 -7.08 10.58
CA ALA A 160 -7.41 -6.37 11.13
C ALA A 160 -7.02 -5.31 12.18
N ARG A 161 -5.92 -5.52 12.92
CA ARG A 161 -5.40 -4.56 13.90
C ARG A 161 -4.97 -3.20 13.33
N PHE A 162 -4.78 -3.10 12.01
CA PHE A 162 -4.44 -1.84 11.33
C PHE A 162 -5.66 -1.14 10.73
N ILE A 163 -6.82 -1.80 10.75
CA ILE A 163 -8.05 -1.31 10.15
C ILE A 163 -8.89 -0.68 11.25
N THR A 164 -9.16 0.62 11.12
CA THR A 164 -9.96 1.41 12.07
C THR A 164 -11.05 2.17 11.32
N GLU A 165 -12.04 2.67 12.06
CA GLU A 165 -13.11 3.47 11.49
C GLU A 165 -12.62 4.81 10.89
N GLU A 166 -11.41 5.24 11.26
CA GLU A 166 -10.78 6.48 10.79
C GLU A 166 -10.01 6.29 9.47
N ASN A 167 -9.70 5.05 9.08
CA ASN A 167 -8.86 4.77 7.91
C ASN A 167 -9.48 3.81 6.89
N PHE A 168 -10.60 3.18 7.22
CA PHE A 168 -11.24 2.21 6.35
C PHE A 168 -12.76 2.29 6.38
N VAL A 169 -13.36 2.22 5.19
CA VAL A 169 -14.81 2.07 4.99
C VAL A 169 -15.06 1.09 3.85
N SER A 170 -16.14 0.31 3.93
CA SER A 170 -16.45 -0.70 2.92
C SER A 170 -17.89 -0.67 2.42
N GLY A 171 -18.17 -1.49 1.40
CA GLY A 171 -19.46 -1.59 0.74
C GLY A 171 -19.88 -0.33 0.00
N VAL A 172 -18.93 0.55 -0.32
CA VAL A 172 -19.20 1.91 -0.79
C VAL A 172 -19.69 1.91 -2.24
N SER A 173 -20.77 2.66 -2.46
CA SER A 173 -21.31 2.98 -3.77
C SER A 173 -21.14 4.46 -4.10
N VAL A 174 -21.49 4.86 -5.32
CA VAL A 174 -21.39 6.26 -5.77
C VAL A 174 -22.31 7.18 -4.97
N ASP A 175 -23.44 6.66 -4.50
CA ASP A 175 -24.45 7.40 -3.73
C ASP A 175 -24.01 7.70 -2.29
N ASP A 176 -23.02 6.98 -1.77
CA ASP A 176 -22.50 7.16 -0.41
C ASP A 176 -21.46 8.30 -0.31
N ILE A 177 -21.21 9.02 -1.42
CA ILE A 177 -20.16 10.04 -1.53
C ILE A 177 -20.79 11.43 -1.63
N SER A 178 -20.48 12.29 -0.67
CA SER A 178 -20.97 13.67 -0.62
C SER A 178 -19.84 14.68 -0.40
N LEU A 179 -20.01 15.89 -0.93
CA LEU A 179 -19.13 17.01 -0.58
C LEU A 179 -19.40 17.45 0.85
N ILE A 180 -18.34 17.80 1.57
CA ILE A 180 -18.43 18.52 2.83
C ILE A 180 -17.99 19.95 2.55
N GLU A 181 -18.89 20.89 2.78
CA GLU A 181 -18.55 22.30 2.83
C GLU A 181 -18.06 22.61 4.25
N ASP A 182 -16.95 23.36 4.35
CA ASP A 182 -16.38 23.82 5.63
C ASP A 182 -17.12 25.07 6.12
#